data_AF-A0A429EL79-F1
#
_entry.id   AF-A0A429EL79-F1
#
_cell.length_a   1.000
_cell.length_b   1.000
_cell.length_c   1.000
_cell.angle_alpha   90.00
_cell.angle_beta   90.00
_cell.angle_gamma   90.00
#
_symmetry.space_group_name_H-M   'P 1'
#
loop_
_entity.id
_entity.type
_entity.pdbx_description
1 polymer ?
#
loop_
_entity_poly.entity_id
_entity_poly.type
_entity_poly.pdbx_seq_one_letter_code
_entity_poly.pdbx_strand_id
1 'polypeptide(L)'
;MFWFAPVSWTPHDEAELIAGWRLWLELGDRTWPSAAWDGTAADVVRPLRELVAACDEIETGYRGAVDEPSEEFIRIIQFLVWTVSTVIELWADDEVPLDAERIALLHADLAGFAEQAERVLELLAVSGGWTGLAAEHRRTGR
;
A
#
# COMPACT_ATOMS: atom_id res chain seq x y z
N MET A 1 -7.07 9.08 -16.92
CA MET A 1 -8.07 8.45 -16.02
C MET A 1 -7.59 8.72 -14.61
N PHE A 2 -8.33 9.47 -13.80
CA PHE A 2 -7.98 9.70 -12.39
C PHE A 2 -8.41 8.48 -11.59
N TRP A 3 -7.45 7.73 -11.04
CA TRP A 3 -7.71 6.63 -10.13
C TRP A 3 -7.87 7.23 -8.72
N PHE A 4 -9.10 7.35 -8.25
CA PHE A 4 -9.36 7.73 -6.87
C PHE A 4 -9.24 6.49 -5.99
N ALA A 5 -8.79 6.69 -4.74
CA ALA A 5 -8.84 5.64 -3.74
C ALA A 5 -10.28 5.10 -3.64
N PRO A 6 -10.46 3.78 -3.58
CA PRO A 6 -11.77 3.20 -3.33
C PRO A 6 -12.34 3.76 -2.02
N VAL A 7 -13.62 4.13 -2.05
CA VAL A 7 -14.30 4.79 -0.93
C VAL A 7 -15.18 3.83 -0.12
N SER A 8 -15.35 2.60 -0.61
CA SER A 8 -16.05 1.52 0.05
C SER A 8 -15.39 0.19 -0.30
N TRP A 9 -15.60 -0.77 0.58
CA TRP A 9 -15.29 -2.18 0.38
C TRP A 9 -16.22 -2.95 1.31
N THR A 10 -16.81 -4.04 0.85
CA THR A 10 -17.48 -5.01 1.74
C THR A 10 -17.10 -6.40 1.27
N PRO A 11 -16.44 -7.22 2.11
CA PRO A 11 -16.05 -8.56 1.71
C PRO A 11 -17.26 -9.36 1.20
N HIS A 12 -17.15 -9.92 -0.01
CA HIS A 12 -18.20 -10.74 -0.60
C HIS A 12 -18.25 -12.13 0.03
N ASP A 13 -17.09 -12.67 0.38
CA ASP A 13 -16.91 -14.01 0.94
C ASP A 13 -15.76 -14.05 1.97
N GLU A 14 -15.56 -15.22 2.59
CA GLU A 14 -14.51 -15.42 3.58
C GLU A 14 -13.10 -15.32 2.97
N ALA A 15 -12.91 -15.74 1.72
CA ALA A 15 -11.61 -15.66 1.05
C ALA A 15 -11.20 -14.21 0.80
N GLU A 16 -12.14 -13.35 0.42
CA GLU A 16 -11.94 -11.91 0.25
C GLU A 16 -11.66 -11.23 1.60
N LEU A 17 -12.37 -11.63 2.67
CA LEU A 17 -12.09 -11.13 4.02
C LEU A 17 -10.66 -11.50 4.47
N ILE A 18 -10.22 -12.74 4.21
CA ILE A 18 -8.85 -13.18 4.52
C ILE A 18 -7.83 -12.42 3.65
N ALA A 19 -8.11 -12.21 2.37
CA ALA A 19 -7.23 -11.45 1.50
C ALA A 19 -7.12 -9.98 1.93
N GLY A 20 -8.24 -9.36 2.31
CA GLY A 20 -8.28 -8.01 2.88
C GLY A 20 -7.54 -7.92 4.22
N TRP A 21 -7.60 -8.96 5.05
CA TRP A 21 -6.85 -9.02 6.31
C TRP A 21 -5.34 -9.08 6.04
N ARG A 22 -4.91 -9.92 5.09
CA ARG A 22 -3.50 -9.99 4.69
C ARG A 22 -3.01 -8.65 4.15
N LEU A 23 -3.80 -7.99 3.30
CA LEU A 23 -3.46 -6.67 2.78
C LEU A 23 -3.37 -5.62 3.90
N TRP A 24 -4.30 -5.67 4.88
CA TRP A 24 -4.28 -4.78 6.04
C TRP A 24 -3.01 -4.96 6.88
N LEU A 25 -2.60 -6.19 7.15
CA LEU A 25 -1.34 -6.49 7.85
C LEU A 25 -0.12 -6.00 7.07
N GLU A 26 -0.06 -6.33 5.78
CA GLU A 26 1.04 -5.91 4.91
C GLU A 26 1.20 -4.38 4.91
N LEU A 27 0.11 -3.63 4.81
CA LEU A 27 0.19 -2.16 4.86
C LEU A 27 0.49 -1.63 6.26
N GLY A 28 -0.03 -2.27 7.31
CA GLY A 28 0.11 -1.83 8.70
C GLY A 28 1.53 -2.00 9.23
N ASP A 29 2.18 -3.12 8.87
CA ASP A 29 3.53 -3.45 9.34
C ASP A 29 4.62 -2.61 8.66
N ARG A 30 4.27 -1.89 7.58
CA ARG A 30 5.22 -1.06 6.83
C ARG A 30 5.28 0.37 7.38
N THR A 31 6.50 0.83 7.61
CA THR A 31 6.79 2.23 7.91
C THR A 31 7.27 2.95 6.65
N TRP A 32 6.51 3.94 6.20
CA TRP A 32 6.91 4.78 5.07
C TRP A 32 7.92 5.85 5.52
N PRO A 33 8.98 6.14 4.75
CA PRO A 33 9.91 7.20 5.07
C PRO A 33 9.18 8.54 5.23
N SER A 34 9.37 9.19 6.37
CA SER A 34 8.82 10.53 6.60
C SER A 34 9.67 11.59 5.87
N ALA A 35 9.15 12.81 5.75
CA ALA A 35 9.90 13.92 5.15
C ALA A 35 11.22 14.28 5.88
N ALA A 36 11.47 13.72 7.07
CA ALA A 36 12.70 13.90 7.85
C ALA A 36 13.74 12.78 7.64
N TRP A 37 13.43 11.76 6.85
CA TRP A 37 14.37 10.67 6.52
C TRP A 37 15.46 11.18 5.54
N ASP A 38 16.69 10.66 5.63
CA ASP A 38 17.87 11.20 4.91
C ASP A 38 18.74 10.13 4.22
N GLY A 39 18.16 8.97 3.90
CA GLY A 39 18.86 7.85 3.23
C GLY A 39 18.88 7.95 1.69
N THR A 40 18.99 6.80 1.01
CA THR A 40 19.13 6.74 -0.46
C THR A 40 17.84 6.34 -1.20
N ALA A 41 17.66 6.78 -2.45
CA ALA A 41 16.51 6.36 -3.27
C ALA A 41 16.33 4.82 -3.30
N ALA A 42 17.43 4.07 -3.34
CA ALA A 42 17.40 2.61 -3.30
C ALA A 42 16.81 2.04 -2.01
N ASP A 43 17.10 2.66 -0.86
CA ASP A 43 16.54 2.24 0.44
C ASP A 43 15.02 2.40 0.50
N VAL A 44 14.48 3.34 -0.29
CA VAL A 44 13.04 3.57 -0.44
C VAL A 44 12.44 2.62 -1.46
N VAL A 45 13.04 2.49 -2.64
CA VAL A 45 12.47 1.71 -3.75
C VAL A 45 12.34 0.23 -3.40
N ARG A 46 13.28 -0.35 -2.63
CA ARG A 46 13.22 -1.76 -2.22
C ARG A 46 11.91 -2.13 -1.49
N PRO A 47 11.55 -1.52 -0.35
CA PRO A 47 10.31 -1.86 0.35
C PRO A 47 9.04 -1.56 -0.47
N LEU A 48 9.09 -0.60 -1.40
CA LEU A 48 7.99 -0.38 -2.35
C LEU A 48 7.81 -1.57 -3.32
N ARG A 49 8.92 -2.14 -3.84
CA ARG A 49 8.87 -3.35 -4.68
C ARG A 49 8.38 -4.57 -3.89
N GLU A 50 8.75 -4.69 -2.62
CA GLU A 50 8.24 -5.73 -1.73
C GLU A 50 6.73 -5.62 -1.51
N LEU A 51 6.18 -4.39 -1.41
CA LEU A 51 4.73 -4.19 -1.37
C LEU A 51 4.07 -4.63 -2.68
N VAL A 52 4.62 -4.27 -3.84
CA VAL A 52 4.07 -4.71 -5.14
C VAL A 52 4.01 -6.23 -5.23
N ALA A 53 5.07 -6.91 -4.80
CA ALA A 53 5.11 -8.38 -4.77
C ALA A 53 4.05 -8.96 -3.82
N ALA A 54 3.89 -8.40 -2.61
CA ALA A 54 2.87 -8.83 -1.66
C ALA A 54 1.44 -8.63 -2.21
N CYS A 55 1.19 -7.50 -2.89
CA CYS A 55 -0.07 -7.23 -3.57
C CYS A 55 -0.37 -8.27 -4.65
N ASP A 56 0.61 -8.61 -5.49
CA ASP A 56 0.48 -9.63 -6.54
C ASP A 56 0.21 -11.03 -5.95
N GLU A 57 0.90 -11.39 -4.88
CA GLU A 57 0.68 -12.65 -4.16
C GLU A 57 -0.72 -12.74 -3.54
N ILE A 58 -1.21 -11.64 -2.95
CA ILE A 58 -2.56 -11.58 -2.37
C ILE A 58 -3.61 -11.68 -3.47
N GLU A 59 -3.48 -10.91 -4.56
CA GLU A 59 -4.43 -10.95 -5.68
C GLU A 59 -4.46 -12.34 -6.33
N THR A 60 -3.29 -12.91 -6.62
CA THR A 60 -3.18 -14.26 -7.21
C THR A 60 -3.76 -15.32 -6.28
N GLY A 61 -3.46 -15.25 -4.99
CA GLY A 61 -4.00 -16.16 -3.99
C GLY A 61 -5.51 -16.08 -3.87
N TYR A 62 -6.07 -14.87 -3.88
CA TYR A 62 -7.52 -14.66 -3.84
C TYR A 62 -8.21 -15.20 -5.10
N ARG A 63 -7.71 -14.84 -6.29
CA ARG A 63 -8.24 -15.33 -7.57
C ARG A 63 -8.20 -16.85 -7.70
N GLY A 64 -7.21 -17.51 -7.08
CA GLY A 64 -7.11 -18.97 -7.07
C GLY A 64 -8.03 -19.66 -6.05
N ALA A 65 -8.58 -18.93 -5.09
CA ALA A 65 -9.42 -19.47 -4.01
C ALA A 65 -10.92 -19.45 -4.32
N VAL A 66 -11.35 -18.68 -5.32
CA VAL A 66 -12.77 -18.47 -5.67
C VAL A 66 -13.00 -18.58 -7.18
N ASP A 67 -14.19 -19.01 -7.58
CA ASP A 67 -14.56 -19.10 -9.00
C ASP A 67 -14.84 -17.72 -9.62
N GLU A 68 -15.42 -16.80 -8.84
CA GLU A 68 -15.82 -15.46 -9.27
C GLU A 68 -15.23 -14.40 -8.33
N PRO A 69 -14.02 -13.88 -8.61
CA PRO A 69 -13.36 -12.92 -7.72
C PRO A 69 -14.00 -11.53 -7.77
N SER A 70 -14.16 -10.91 -6.61
CA SER A 70 -14.69 -9.55 -6.43
C SER A 70 -13.86 -8.51 -7.17
N GLU A 71 -14.49 -7.81 -8.11
CA GLU A 71 -13.86 -6.68 -8.81
C GLU A 71 -13.53 -5.53 -7.85
N GLU A 72 -14.33 -5.31 -6.80
CA GLU A 72 -14.10 -4.22 -5.84
C GLU A 72 -12.77 -4.41 -5.12
N PHE A 73 -12.50 -5.62 -4.62
CA PHE A 73 -11.24 -5.92 -3.93
C PHE A 73 -10.02 -5.89 -4.86
N ILE A 74 -10.15 -6.45 -6.07
CA ILE A 74 -9.10 -6.37 -7.08
C ILE A 74 -8.75 -4.90 -7.39
N ARG A 75 -9.75 -4.03 -7.47
CA ARG A 75 -9.55 -2.59 -7.71
C ARG A 75 -8.79 -1.90 -6.58
N ILE A 76 -8.96 -2.33 -5.32
CA ILE A 76 -8.18 -1.83 -4.18
C ILE A 76 -6.70 -2.16 -4.38
N ILE A 77 -6.40 -3.43 -4.71
CA ILE A 77 -5.02 -3.87 -4.94
C ILE A 77 -4.40 -3.13 -6.13
N GLN A 78 -5.10 -3.07 -7.26
CA GLN A 78 -4.62 -2.40 -8.47
C GLN A 78 -4.38 -0.90 -8.27
N PHE A 79 -5.23 -0.24 -7.48
CA PHE A 79 -5.02 1.14 -7.08
C PHE A 79 -3.68 1.32 -6.33
N LEU A 80 -3.43 0.50 -5.30
CA LEU A 80 -2.19 0.54 -4.53
C LEU A 80 -0.97 0.26 -5.42
N VAL A 81 -1.03 -0.79 -6.24
CA VAL A 81 0.04 -1.17 -7.17
C VAL A 81 0.33 -0.03 -8.14
N TRP A 82 -0.70 0.62 -8.68
CA TRP A 82 -0.51 1.75 -9.59
C TRP A 82 0.12 2.97 -8.89
N THR A 83 -0.36 3.34 -7.71
CA THR A 83 0.18 4.48 -6.95
C THR A 83 1.65 4.24 -6.58
N VAL A 84 1.98 3.04 -6.09
CA VAL A 84 3.36 2.73 -5.69
C VAL A 84 4.29 2.55 -6.90
N SER A 85 3.81 1.97 -8.00
CA SER A 85 4.60 1.78 -9.21
C SER A 85 5.02 3.10 -9.83
N THR A 86 4.18 4.14 -9.74
CA THR A 86 4.55 5.49 -10.17
C THR A 86 5.79 6.01 -9.42
N VAL A 87 5.84 5.82 -8.09
CA VAL A 87 7.00 6.21 -7.28
C VAL A 87 8.22 5.34 -7.62
N ILE A 88 8.04 4.03 -7.80
CA ILE A 88 9.12 3.13 -8.19
C ILE A 88 9.71 3.55 -9.54
N GLU A 89 8.89 3.79 -10.57
CA GLU A 89 9.34 4.16 -11.91
C GLU A 89 10.12 5.48 -11.92
N LEU A 90 9.75 6.45 -11.09
CA LEU A 90 10.44 7.73 -10.99
C LEU A 90 11.85 7.61 -10.37
N TRP A 91 12.05 6.68 -9.43
CA TRP A 91 13.24 6.62 -8.58
C TRP A 91 14.09 5.36 -8.75
N ALA A 92 13.63 4.36 -9.52
CA ALA A 92 14.27 3.05 -9.64
C ALA A 92 15.67 3.07 -10.29
N ASP A 93 15.89 3.96 -11.25
CA ASP A 93 17.14 4.03 -12.04
C ASP A 93 18.08 5.14 -11.52
N ASP A 94 17.78 5.70 -10.34
CA ASP A 94 18.54 6.79 -9.74
C ASP A 94 19.74 6.27 -8.94
N GLU A 95 20.79 5.89 -9.66
CA GLU A 95 22.00 5.28 -9.09
C GLU A 95 23.01 6.33 -8.54
N VAL A 96 22.69 7.62 -8.63
CA VAL A 96 23.57 8.70 -8.15
C VAL A 96 23.04 9.32 -6.86
N PRO A 97 23.90 9.85 -5.99
CA PRO A 97 23.45 10.59 -4.81
C PRO A 97 22.48 11.71 -5.18
N LEU A 98 21.36 11.78 -4.48
CA LEU A 98 20.37 12.84 -4.67
C LEU A 98 20.89 14.16 -4.11
N ASP A 99 20.64 15.26 -4.83
CA ASP A 99 20.78 16.59 -4.27
C ASP A 99 19.55 16.96 -3.41
N ALA A 100 19.61 18.09 -2.72
CA ALA A 100 18.56 18.51 -1.79
C ALA A 100 17.19 18.72 -2.46
N GLU A 101 17.16 19.13 -3.74
CA GLU A 101 15.91 19.34 -4.48
C GLU A 101 15.25 17.99 -4.81
N ARG A 102 16.06 17.02 -5.27
CA ARG A 102 15.58 15.67 -5.57
C ARG A 102 15.15 14.91 -4.32
N ILE A 103 15.84 15.08 -3.19
CA ILE A 103 15.39 14.53 -1.90
C ILE A 103 14.01 15.08 -1.53
N ALA A 104 13.79 16.39 -1.70
CA ALA A 104 12.48 16.99 -1.40
C ALA A 104 11.37 16.47 -2.32
N LEU A 105 11.66 16.22 -3.61
CA LEU A 105 10.72 15.60 -4.55
C LEU A 105 10.39 14.16 -4.15
N LEU A 106 11.40 13.34 -3.85
CA LEU A 106 11.21 11.98 -3.37
C LEU A 106 10.30 11.94 -2.14
N HIS A 107 10.51 12.85 -1.18
CA HIS A 107 9.67 12.95 0.01
C HIS A 107 8.24 13.35 -0.30
N ALA A 108 8.02 14.25 -1.25
CA ALA A 108 6.67 14.64 -1.66
C ALA A 108 5.92 13.46 -2.30
N ASP A 109 6.59 12.70 -3.17
CA ASP A 109 6.03 11.51 -3.81
C ASP A 109 5.68 10.43 -2.77
N LEU A 110 6.59 10.18 -1.83
CA LEU A 110 6.37 9.20 -0.75
C LEU A 110 5.25 9.61 0.19
N ALA A 111 5.15 10.89 0.55
CA ALA A 111 4.06 11.40 1.37
C ALA A 111 2.71 11.23 0.67
N GLY A 112 2.64 11.49 -0.64
CA GLY A 112 1.45 11.28 -1.45
C GLY A 112 1.01 9.82 -1.48
N PHE A 113 1.96 8.89 -1.63
CA PHE A 113 1.68 7.45 -1.56
C PHE A 113 1.26 7.01 -0.15
N ALA A 114 1.96 7.44 0.90
CA ALA A 114 1.66 7.10 2.28
C ALA A 114 0.23 7.52 2.65
N GLU A 115 -0.21 8.71 2.23
CA GLU A 115 -1.60 9.16 2.42
C GLU A 115 -2.62 8.23 1.75
N GLN A 116 -2.32 7.70 0.56
CA GLN A 116 -3.22 6.74 -0.10
C GLN A 116 -3.21 5.38 0.59
N ALA A 117 -2.05 4.89 1.04
CA ALA A 117 -1.93 3.64 1.78
C ALA A 117 -2.68 3.71 3.12
N GLU A 118 -2.59 4.83 3.84
CA GLU A 118 -3.36 5.08 5.07
C GLU A 118 -4.87 5.05 4.83
N ARG A 119 -5.36 5.68 3.75
CA ARG A 119 -6.79 5.61 3.39
C ARG A 119 -7.26 4.18 3.15
N VAL A 120 -6.45 3.36 2.46
CA VAL A 120 -6.80 1.96 2.24
C VAL A 120 -6.75 1.17 3.56
N LEU A 121 -5.76 1.41 4.42
CA LEU A 121 -5.71 0.82 5.76
C LEU A 121 -6.96 1.11 6.58
N GLU A 122 -7.40 2.37 6.60
CA GLU A 122 -8.61 2.79 7.29
C GLU A 122 -9.86 2.13 6.70
N LEU A 123 -9.97 2.10 5.37
CA LEU A 123 -11.05 1.42 4.67
C LEU A 123 -11.14 -0.08 5.06
N LEU A 124 -10.01 -0.78 4.96
CA LEU A 124 -9.93 -2.21 5.28
C LEU A 124 -10.26 -2.47 6.76
N ALA A 125 -9.76 -1.63 7.68
CA ALA A 125 -10.06 -1.76 9.10
C ALA A 125 -11.55 -1.57 9.42
N VAL A 126 -12.20 -0.58 8.80
CA VAL A 126 -13.63 -0.32 8.99
C VAL A 126 -14.46 -1.47 8.45
N SER A 127 -14.22 -1.85 7.20
CA SER A 127 -15.03 -2.84 6.48
C SER A 127 -14.75 -4.28 6.92
N GLY A 128 -13.52 -4.60 7.33
CA GLY A 128 -13.14 -5.90 7.88
C GLY A 128 -13.48 -6.07 9.36
N GLY A 129 -13.93 -5.01 10.04
CA GLY A 129 -14.26 -5.05 11.48
C GLY A 129 -13.04 -5.05 12.40
N TRP A 130 -11.89 -4.57 11.92
CA TRP A 130 -10.61 -4.56 12.65
C TRP A 130 -10.26 -3.19 13.27
N THR A 131 -11.21 -2.26 13.36
CA THR A 131 -10.98 -0.90 13.90
C THR A 131 -10.36 -0.89 15.30
N GLY A 132 -10.72 -1.85 16.16
CA GLY A 132 -10.11 -2.02 17.48
C GLY A 132 -8.63 -2.42 17.40
N LEU A 133 -8.27 -3.30 16.46
CA LEU A 133 -6.88 -3.70 16.19
C LEU A 133 -6.10 -2.53 15.58
N ALA A 134 -6.68 -1.80 14.62
CA ALA A 134 -6.08 -0.60 14.05
C ALA A 134 -5.82 0.50 15.09
N ALA A 135 -6.67 0.62 16.11
CA ALA A 135 -6.46 1.53 17.23
C ALA A 135 -5.33 1.08 18.18
N GLU A 136 -5.08 -0.23 18.31
CA GLU A 136 -3.91 -0.75 19.02
C GLU A 136 -2.65 -0.54 18.21
N HIS A 137 -2.66 -0.94 16.93
CA HIS A 137 -1.57 -0.80 15.96
C HIS A 137 -1.00 0.63 15.93
N ARG A 138 -1.87 1.63 15.82
CA ARG A 138 -1.48 3.06 15.86
C ARG A 138 -0.90 3.50 17.19
N ARG A 139 -1.33 2.91 18.31
CA ARG A 139 -0.76 3.20 19.64
C ARG A 139 0.61 2.57 19.83
N THR A 140 0.83 1.38 19.27
CA THR A 140 2.07 0.61 19.44
C THR A 140 3.14 0.96 18.42
N GLY A 141 2.80 1.61 17.30
CA GLY A 141 3.73 1.89 16.21
C GLY A 141 4.31 0.61 15.60
N ARG A 142 3.53 -0.46 15.69
CA ARG A 142 3.82 -1.82 15.25
C ARG A 142 2.56 -2.42 14.72
#